data_AF-A0A7V4CZP3-F1
#
_entry.id   AF-A0A7V4CZP3-F1
#
_cell.length_a   1.000
_cell.length_b   1.000
_cell.length_c   1.000
_cell.angle_alpha   90.00
_cell.angle_beta   90.00
_cell.angle_gamma   90.00
#
_symmetry.space_group_name_H-M   'P 1'
#
loop_
_entity.id
_entity.type
_entity.pdbx_description
1 polymer ?
#
loop_
_entity_poly.entity_id
_entity_poly.type
_entity_poly.pdbx_seq_one_letter_code
_entity_poly.pdbx_strand_id
1 'polypeptide(L)'
;MHLQHARLLSGDRGDGLGAGGHQGDDGDEAEEHETPCRRQPLHVRPPGRLPVGATRSEKCREHRQPEDGLSRAGGRRRRAILRVVRRPVTALVVTLVVIGVFAGGLAWLLDTPKPPREAGRGERLYYAFCVECHGVDGRGSWRALLFLIRPGDLADAGRMRAHDDRYLFDIIKHGGSPLGKPGMPGFGFHLSDEDIRALVGYVRSLSEAPRSRPR
;
A
#
# COMPACT_ATOMS: atom_id res chain seq x y z
N MET A 1 -53.30 42.04 8.62
CA MET A 1 -53.82 40.90 7.84
C MET A 1 -52.72 39.85 7.86
N HIS A 2 -52.87 38.72 8.57
CA HIS A 2 -53.57 37.48 8.13
C HIS A 2 -53.00 36.94 6.80
N LEU A 3 -52.64 35.65 6.63
CA LEU A 3 -52.82 34.45 7.47
C LEU A 3 -51.70 33.41 7.21
N GLN A 4 -51.52 32.55 8.21
CA GLN A 4 -50.84 31.23 8.20
C GLN A 4 -51.50 30.23 7.22
N HIS A 5 -50.84 29.09 6.95
CA HIS A 5 -51.36 27.68 6.95
C HIS A 5 -50.26 26.73 6.40
N ALA A 6 -49.71 25.79 7.19
CA ALA A 6 -50.12 24.37 7.39
C ALA A 6 -49.61 23.42 6.26
N ARG A 7 -48.61 22.53 6.49
CA ARG A 7 -48.60 21.20 7.18
C ARG A 7 -49.15 20.02 6.34
N LEU A 8 -48.41 18.88 6.38
CA LEU A 8 -48.72 17.43 6.16
C LEU A 8 -47.52 16.79 5.40
N LEU A 9 -46.70 15.84 5.90
CA LEU A 9 -46.90 14.51 6.53
C LEU A 9 -47.28 13.36 5.59
N SER A 10 -46.27 12.52 5.24
CA SER A 10 -46.29 11.08 4.87
C SER A 10 -44.84 10.66 4.53
N GLY A 11 -44.31 9.46 4.82
CA GLY A 11 -44.84 8.37 5.63
C GLY A 11 -44.56 6.96 5.06
N ASP A 12 -43.41 6.35 5.42
CA ASP A 12 -43.13 4.90 5.63
C ASP A 12 -41.59 4.66 5.67
N ARG A 13 -40.98 3.61 6.25
CA ARG A 13 -41.30 2.21 6.66
C ARG A 13 -41.00 1.11 5.62
N GLY A 14 -40.55 -0.04 6.15
CA GLY A 14 -40.14 -1.27 5.45
C GLY A 14 -38.76 -1.19 4.78
N ASP A 15 -37.84 -2.15 4.85
CA ASP A 15 -37.71 -3.47 5.52
C ASP A 15 -36.17 -3.70 5.70
N GLY A 16 -35.59 -4.67 6.41
CA GLY A 16 -36.12 -5.83 7.14
C GLY A 16 -35.27 -7.09 6.85
N LEU A 17 -34.43 -7.49 7.82
CA LEU A 17 -33.85 -8.85 8.01
C LEU A 17 -32.74 -9.34 7.03
N GLY A 18 -31.83 -10.19 7.54
CA GLY A 18 -30.79 -10.84 6.73
C GLY A 18 -29.57 -11.37 7.50
N ALA A 19 -29.76 -12.20 8.54
CA ALA A 19 -28.66 -12.92 9.20
C ALA A 19 -28.36 -14.26 8.50
N GLY A 20 -27.11 -14.72 8.53
CA GLY A 20 -26.75 -16.04 7.99
C GLY A 20 -25.26 -16.35 8.08
N GLY A 21 -24.86 -17.14 9.08
CA GLY A 21 -23.55 -17.79 9.13
C GLY A 21 -23.65 -19.26 8.72
N HIS A 22 -22.55 -19.80 8.22
CA HIS A 22 -22.33 -21.24 7.97
C HIS A 22 -20.84 -21.48 8.26
N GLN A 23 -20.43 -22.43 9.11
CA GLN A 23 -20.29 -23.86 8.75
C GLN A 23 -19.71 -24.00 7.33
N GLY A 24 -18.47 -24.44 7.10
CA GLY A 24 -17.68 -25.39 7.87
C GLY A 24 -17.69 -26.71 7.10
N ASP A 25 -16.54 -27.16 6.63
CA ASP A 25 -16.38 -28.51 6.08
C ASP A 25 -14.94 -28.98 6.31
N ASP A 26 -14.80 -30.21 6.77
CA ASP A 26 -13.53 -30.86 7.09
C ASP A 26 -13.05 -31.69 5.88
N GLY A 27 -11.73 -31.80 5.68
CA GLY A 27 -11.16 -32.25 4.41
C GLY A 27 -10.05 -33.29 4.53
N ASP A 28 -10.42 -34.46 5.05
CA ASP A 28 -9.82 -35.80 4.89
C ASP A 28 -8.28 -35.98 5.03
N GLU A 29 -7.90 -36.74 6.07
CA GLU A 29 -6.59 -37.36 6.22
C GLU A 29 -6.49 -38.62 5.34
N ALA A 30 -5.60 -38.61 4.33
CA ALA A 30 -5.26 -39.81 3.58
C ALA A 30 -4.21 -40.65 4.33
N GLU A 31 -4.65 -41.54 5.23
CA GLU A 31 -3.77 -42.57 5.82
C GLU A 31 -3.29 -43.58 4.76
N GLU A 32 -1.98 -43.83 4.70
CA GLU A 32 -1.41 -44.86 3.83
C GLU A 32 -1.57 -46.26 4.46
N HIS A 33 -2.49 -47.06 3.93
CA HIS A 33 -2.73 -48.43 4.38
C HIS A 33 -1.54 -49.38 4.13
N GLU A 34 -0.80 -49.73 5.19
CA GLU A 34 0.14 -50.86 5.15
C GLU A 34 -0.61 -52.19 4.95
N THR A 35 -0.23 -52.94 3.90
CA THR A 35 -0.80 -54.26 3.60
C THR A 35 0.00 -55.37 4.31
N PRO A 36 -0.57 -56.12 5.26
CA PRO A 36 0.17 -57.14 6.00
C PRO A 36 0.37 -58.40 5.14
N CYS A 37 1.63 -58.72 4.83
CA CYS A 37 1.98 -59.95 4.11
C CYS A 37 1.70 -61.19 4.98
N ARG A 38 0.86 -62.10 4.48
CA ARG A 38 0.28 -63.21 5.26
C ARG A 38 0.85 -64.57 4.86
N ARG A 39 0.95 -65.47 5.84
CA ARG A 39 1.26 -66.92 5.79
C ARG A 39 2.77 -67.24 5.85
N GLN A 40 3.21 -68.34 6.50
CA GLN A 40 2.49 -69.58 6.83
C GLN A 40 3.01 -70.20 8.16
N PRO A 41 2.21 -70.99 8.91
CA PRO A 41 2.67 -71.59 10.17
C PRO A 41 3.49 -72.86 9.93
N LEU A 42 4.60 -73.03 10.68
CA LEU A 42 5.35 -74.29 10.70
C LEU A 42 4.89 -75.18 11.87
N HIS A 43 4.76 -76.47 11.56
CA HIS A 43 4.22 -77.51 12.44
C HIS A 43 4.98 -77.66 13.76
N VAL A 44 4.22 -77.80 14.85
CA VAL A 44 4.71 -78.39 16.11
C VAL A 44 4.86 -79.90 15.92
N ARG A 45 5.99 -80.47 16.35
CA ARG A 45 6.24 -81.92 16.41
C ARG A 45 6.81 -82.27 17.81
N PRO A 46 6.36 -83.36 18.47
CA PRO A 46 6.64 -83.61 19.89
C PRO A 46 8.07 -84.10 20.17
N PRO A 47 8.55 -84.00 21.43
CA PRO A 47 9.92 -84.34 21.79
C PRO A 47 10.19 -85.85 21.79
N GLY A 48 11.25 -86.28 21.10
CA GLY A 48 11.65 -87.69 21.03
C GLY A 48 13.10 -87.91 20.60
N ARG A 49 13.99 -87.97 21.60
CA ARG A 49 15.36 -88.54 21.63
C ARG A 49 16.35 -88.21 20.49
N LEU A 50 17.52 -87.70 20.91
CA LEU A 50 18.77 -87.60 20.14
C LEU A 50 19.20 -88.96 19.56
N PRO A 51 20.01 -88.95 18.49
CA PRO A 51 21.41 -89.33 18.74
C PRO A 51 22.48 -88.43 18.12
N VAL A 52 23.66 -88.57 18.72
CA VAL A 52 24.98 -88.04 18.34
C VAL A 52 25.33 -88.32 16.86
N GLY A 53 25.87 -87.32 16.18
CA GLY A 53 26.47 -87.46 14.84
C GLY A 53 26.95 -86.12 14.30
N ALA A 54 28.26 -85.95 14.10
CA ALA A 54 28.83 -84.69 13.64
C ALA A 54 28.68 -84.51 12.13
N THR A 55 28.35 -83.30 11.66
CA THR A 55 28.97 -82.71 10.46
C THR A 55 28.90 -81.18 10.48
N ARG A 56 30.00 -80.59 9.98
CA ARG A 56 30.23 -79.19 9.58
C ARG A 56 28.96 -78.39 9.21
N SER A 57 28.59 -77.45 10.07
CA SER A 57 27.66 -76.36 9.73
C SER A 57 28.47 -75.12 9.34
N GLU A 58 28.44 -74.77 8.05
CA GLU A 58 28.98 -73.50 7.59
C GLU A 58 28.19 -72.36 8.23
N LYS A 59 28.93 -71.43 8.85
CA LYS A 59 28.36 -70.25 9.49
C LYS A 59 27.79 -69.34 8.41
N CYS A 60 26.50 -69.49 8.11
CA CYS A 60 25.74 -68.51 7.33
C CYS A 60 25.91 -67.14 7.99
N ARG A 61 26.81 -66.35 7.40
CA ARG A 61 27.09 -64.99 7.81
C ARG A 61 25.94 -64.14 7.28
N GLU A 62 24.95 -63.94 8.14
CA GLU A 62 23.79 -63.07 7.91
C GLU A 62 24.26 -61.79 7.20
N HIS A 63 23.96 -61.69 5.91
CA HIS A 63 24.36 -60.56 5.10
C HIS A 63 23.37 -59.43 5.37
N ARG A 64 23.53 -58.77 6.53
CA ARG A 64 22.80 -57.53 6.82
C ARG A 64 23.16 -56.52 5.72
N GLN A 65 22.25 -56.35 4.77
CA GLN A 65 22.49 -55.52 3.61
C GLN A 65 22.59 -54.04 4.02
N PRO A 66 23.51 -53.25 3.43
CA PRO A 66 23.63 -51.82 3.67
C PRO A 66 22.88 -50.98 2.61
N GLU A 67 21.64 -51.34 2.28
CA GLU A 67 20.75 -50.40 1.56
C GLU A 67 20.31 -49.28 2.50
N ASP A 68 21.12 -48.21 2.53
CA ASP A 68 20.64 -46.85 2.83
C ASP A 68 21.64 -45.72 2.49
N GLY A 69 22.75 -46.05 1.80
CA GLY A 69 23.84 -45.10 1.54
C GLY A 69 23.58 -44.07 0.43
N LEU A 70 22.90 -44.46 -0.66
CA LEU A 70 22.98 -43.71 -1.92
C LEU A 70 21.97 -42.56 -2.04
N SER A 71 20.76 -42.72 -1.49
CA SER A 71 19.70 -41.69 -1.55
C SER A 71 20.05 -40.43 -0.71
N ARG A 72 20.72 -40.61 0.44
CA ARG A 72 21.15 -39.52 1.32
C ARG A 72 22.28 -38.64 0.75
N ALA A 73 22.95 -39.04 -0.32
CA ALA A 73 24.00 -38.25 -0.97
C ALA A 73 23.44 -37.18 -1.94
N GLY A 74 22.51 -37.57 -2.81
CA GLY A 74 21.90 -36.68 -3.81
C GLY A 74 21.13 -35.52 -3.18
N GLY A 75 20.32 -35.82 -2.15
CA GLY A 75 19.59 -34.80 -1.40
C GLY A 75 20.48 -33.84 -0.60
N ARG A 76 21.73 -34.21 -0.30
CA ARG A 76 22.69 -33.36 0.43
C ARG A 76 23.42 -32.40 -0.51
N ARG A 77 23.82 -32.87 -1.70
CA ARG A 77 24.36 -32.01 -2.78
C ARG A 77 23.33 -31.01 -3.30
N ARG A 78 22.08 -31.43 -3.57
CA ARG A 78 20.98 -30.52 -3.94
C ARG A 78 20.74 -29.44 -2.87
N ARG A 79 20.67 -29.81 -1.58
CA ARG A 79 20.53 -28.87 -0.45
C ARG A 79 21.77 -27.99 -0.17
N ALA A 80 22.92 -28.30 -0.76
CA ALA A 80 24.12 -27.44 -0.70
C ALA A 80 24.11 -26.42 -1.84
N ILE A 81 23.90 -26.86 -3.09
CA ILE A 81 23.80 -25.98 -4.28
C ILE A 81 22.69 -24.95 -4.11
N LEU A 82 21.50 -25.37 -3.63
CA LEU A 82 20.40 -24.47 -3.32
C LEU A 82 20.75 -23.42 -2.25
N ARG A 83 21.67 -23.69 -1.31
CA ARG A 83 22.14 -22.70 -0.33
C ARG A 83 23.18 -21.73 -0.88
N VAL A 84 24.04 -22.20 -1.79
CA VAL A 84 25.05 -21.38 -2.47
C VAL A 84 24.40 -20.39 -3.43
N VAL A 85 23.39 -20.83 -4.21
CA VAL A 85 22.71 -19.96 -5.20
C VAL A 85 21.62 -19.08 -4.55
N ARG A 86 20.93 -19.56 -3.49
CA ARG A 86 19.87 -18.77 -2.85
C ARG A 86 20.38 -17.48 -2.21
N ARG A 87 21.61 -17.43 -1.66
CA ARG A 87 22.19 -16.22 -1.07
C ARG A 87 22.37 -15.04 -2.07
N PRO A 88 23.10 -15.19 -3.20
CA PRO A 88 23.21 -14.13 -4.19
C PRO A 88 21.86 -13.79 -4.84
N VAL A 89 20.97 -14.77 -5.05
CA VAL A 89 19.61 -14.51 -5.55
C VAL A 89 18.78 -13.68 -4.54
N THR A 90 18.80 -14.01 -3.25
CA THR A 90 18.11 -13.19 -2.23
C THR A 90 18.73 -11.80 -2.10
N ALA A 91 20.05 -11.66 -2.21
CA ALA A 91 20.72 -10.37 -2.19
C ALA A 91 20.29 -9.50 -3.38
N LEU A 92 20.29 -10.07 -4.60
CA LEU A 92 19.83 -9.38 -5.81
C LEU A 92 18.36 -8.95 -5.70
N VAL A 93 17.47 -9.83 -5.24
CA VAL A 93 16.04 -9.50 -5.05
C VAL A 93 15.87 -8.39 -4.02
N VAL A 94 16.57 -8.44 -2.87
CA VAL A 94 16.53 -7.36 -1.87
C VAL A 94 17.05 -6.05 -2.46
N THR A 95 18.17 -6.05 -3.19
CA THR A 95 18.70 -4.86 -3.85
C THR A 95 17.71 -4.28 -4.86
N LEU A 96 17.07 -5.10 -5.70
CA LEU A 96 16.06 -4.63 -6.65
C LEU A 96 14.82 -4.05 -5.95
N VAL A 97 14.37 -4.65 -4.85
CA VAL A 97 13.26 -4.10 -4.03
C VAL A 97 13.66 -2.76 -3.41
N VAL A 98 14.86 -2.65 -2.84
CA VAL A 98 15.37 -1.40 -2.26
C VAL A 98 15.47 -0.30 -3.32
N ILE A 99 15.99 -0.61 -4.51
CA ILE A 99 16.06 0.33 -5.63
C ILE A 99 14.65 0.73 -6.08
N GLY A 100 13.71 -0.21 -6.19
CA GLY A 100 12.32 0.07 -6.56
C GLY A 100 11.60 0.97 -5.57
N VAL A 101 11.73 0.70 -4.27
CA VAL A 101 11.17 1.55 -3.19
C VAL A 101 11.82 2.93 -3.20
N PHE A 102 13.14 3.03 -3.35
CA PHE A 102 13.85 4.30 -3.39
C PHE A 102 13.47 5.13 -4.63
N ALA A 103 13.44 4.52 -5.82
CA ALA A 103 13.03 5.17 -7.06
C ALA A 103 11.56 5.60 -7.02
N GLY A 104 10.67 4.78 -6.48
CA GLY A 104 9.26 5.13 -6.30
C GLY A 104 9.05 6.28 -5.32
N GLY A 105 9.74 6.26 -4.18
CA GLY A 105 9.72 7.35 -3.20
C GLY A 105 10.30 8.66 -3.75
N LEU A 106 11.40 8.57 -4.51
CA LEU A 106 12.00 9.72 -5.19
C LEU A 106 11.09 10.28 -6.28
N ALA A 107 10.45 9.41 -7.07
CA ALA A 107 9.48 9.84 -8.09
C ALA A 107 8.27 10.56 -7.46
N TRP A 108 7.75 10.06 -6.34
CA TRP A 108 6.68 10.71 -5.59
C TRP A 108 7.11 12.07 -5.01
N LEU A 109 8.36 12.18 -4.52
CA LEU A 109 8.92 13.42 -3.98
C LEU A 109 9.16 14.50 -5.07
N LEU A 110 9.39 14.07 -6.31
CA LEU A 110 9.65 14.92 -7.47
C LEU A 110 8.40 15.22 -8.32
N ASP A 111 7.25 14.57 -8.07
CA ASP A 111 6.05 14.82 -8.86
C ASP A 111 5.47 16.20 -8.54
N THR A 112 5.66 17.14 -9.46
CA THR A 112 5.01 18.45 -9.39
C THR A 112 3.54 18.30 -9.78
N PRO A 113 2.60 18.86 -8.99
CA PRO A 113 1.19 18.83 -9.36
C PRO A 113 0.98 19.51 -10.71
N LYS A 114 0.12 18.92 -11.54
CA LYS A 114 -0.19 19.40 -12.89
C LYS A 114 -1.65 19.86 -12.93
N PRO A 115 -1.96 20.98 -13.60
CA PRO A 115 -3.33 21.44 -13.71
C PRO A 115 -4.20 20.44 -14.50
N PRO A 116 -5.52 20.38 -14.25
CA PRO A 116 -6.47 19.68 -15.11
C PRO A 116 -6.35 20.10 -16.58
N ARG A 117 -6.81 19.25 -17.52
CA ARG A 117 -6.70 19.54 -18.97
C ARG A 117 -7.62 20.70 -19.36
N GLU A 118 -8.79 20.73 -18.74
CA GLU A 118 -9.87 21.70 -18.82
C GLU A 118 -9.64 22.97 -17.99
N ALA A 119 -8.49 23.08 -17.31
CA ALA A 119 -8.21 24.14 -16.35
C ALA A 119 -8.41 25.56 -16.92
N GLY A 120 -8.77 26.50 -16.04
CA GLY A 120 -8.82 27.93 -16.38
C GLY A 120 -7.43 28.55 -16.63
N ARG A 121 -7.37 29.78 -17.15
CA ARG A 121 -6.09 30.52 -17.24
C ARG A 121 -5.53 30.82 -15.85
N GLY A 122 -6.36 31.30 -14.92
CA GLY A 122 -5.98 31.51 -13.52
C GLY A 122 -5.51 30.24 -12.82
N GLU A 123 -6.18 29.11 -13.05
CA GLU A 123 -5.78 27.81 -12.50
C GLU A 123 -4.42 27.35 -13.02
N ARG A 124 -4.17 27.39 -14.34
CA ARG A 124 -2.85 27.05 -14.90
C ARG A 124 -1.73 27.91 -14.31
N LEU A 125 -1.98 29.21 -14.12
CA LEU A 125 -1.02 30.11 -13.47
C LEU A 125 -0.83 29.76 -11.99
N TYR A 126 -1.89 29.40 -11.27
CA TYR A 126 -1.80 28.98 -9.88
C TYR A 126 -0.94 27.73 -9.73
N TYR A 127 -1.09 26.75 -10.62
CA TYR A 127 -0.22 25.56 -10.67
C TYR A 127 1.24 25.90 -11.02
N ALA A 128 1.48 26.91 -11.87
CA ALA A 128 2.84 27.31 -12.25
C ALA A 128 3.58 28.14 -11.18
N PHE A 129 2.88 29.00 -10.43
CA PHE A 129 3.50 30.02 -9.57
C PHE A 129 3.14 29.92 -8.07
N CYS A 130 2.02 29.27 -7.71
CA CYS A 130 1.44 29.37 -6.36
C CYS A 130 1.35 28.02 -5.62
N VAL A 131 1.03 26.93 -6.31
CA VAL A 131 0.86 25.57 -5.75
C VAL A 131 2.07 25.12 -4.92
N GLU A 132 3.27 25.48 -5.35
CA GLU A 132 4.53 25.15 -4.66
C GLU A 132 4.48 25.50 -3.17
N CYS A 133 3.89 26.64 -2.80
CA CYS A 133 3.74 27.06 -1.41
C CYS A 133 2.32 26.92 -0.87
N HIS A 134 1.28 27.21 -1.67
CA HIS A 134 -0.11 27.20 -1.22
C HIS A 134 -0.82 25.85 -1.35
N GLY A 135 -0.21 24.85 -1.98
CA GLY A 135 -0.81 23.53 -2.21
C GLY A 135 -1.88 23.55 -3.31
N VAL A 136 -2.30 22.37 -3.77
CA VAL A 136 -3.34 22.24 -4.81
C VAL A 136 -4.73 22.68 -4.32
N ASP A 137 -4.97 22.58 -3.01
CA ASP A 137 -6.25 22.88 -2.36
C ASP A 137 -6.25 24.23 -1.62
N GLY A 138 -5.17 25.02 -1.75
CA GLY A 138 -5.03 26.33 -1.11
C GLY A 138 -4.68 26.32 0.38
N ARG A 139 -4.57 25.15 1.03
CA ARG A 139 -4.36 25.05 2.49
C ARG A 139 -2.92 25.23 2.96
N GLY A 140 -1.98 25.39 2.02
CA GLY A 140 -0.55 25.38 2.26
C GLY A 140 0.09 24.02 1.91
N SER A 141 1.29 24.06 1.33
CA SER A 141 2.09 22.88 1.04
C SER A 141 3.09 22.59 2.17
N TRP A 142 3.60 21.36 2.22
CA TRP A 142 4.75 21.03 3.05
C TRP A 142 6.05 21.69 2.56
N ARG A 143 6.13 22.05 1.26
CA ARG A 143 7.33 22.62 0.63
C ARG A 143 7.58 24.06 1.10
N ALA A 144 6.53 24.81 1.43
CA ALA A 144 6.65 26.13 2.06
C ALA A 144 7.46 26.10 3.37
N LEU A 145 7.38 25.00 4.13
CA LEU A 145 8.13 24.82 5.39
C LEU A 145 9.65 24.75 5.16
N LEU A 146 10.11 24.30 3.98
CA LEU A 146 11.53 24.29 3.62
C LEU A 146 12.12 25.71 3.57
N PHE A 147 11.28 26.71 3.31
CA PHE A 147 11.61 28.13 3.29
C PHE A 147 11.26 28.85 4.60
N LEU A 148 10.83 28.12 5.64
CA LEU A 148 10.31 28.65 6.91
C LEU A 148 9.08 29.57 6.74
N ILE A 149 8.37 29.45 5.61
CA ILE A 149 7.17 30.23 5.31
C ILE A 149 5.94 29.43 5.72
N ARG A 150 4.95 30.11 6.33
CA ARG A 150 3.61 29.57 6.58
C ARG A 150 2.57 30.39 5.83
N PRO A 151 2.18 29.97 4.60
CA PRO A 151 1.21 30.70 3.79
C PRO A 151 -0.16 30.77 4.47
N GLY A 152 -0.96 31.76 4.07
CA GLY A 152 -2.36 31.82 4.46
C GLY A 152 -3.15 30.71 3.78
N ASP A 153 -3.97 29.99 4.56
CA ASP A 153 -5.03 29.11 4.04
C ASP A 153 -5.99 29.93 3.15
N LEU A 154 -6.01 29.60 1.86
CA LEU A 154 -6.85 30.20 0.82
C LEU A 154 -8.23 29.51 0.71
N ALA A 155 -8.39 28.33 1.31
CA ALA A 155 -9.67 27.64 1.40
C ALA A 155 -10.51 28.11 2.60
N ASP A 156 -9.93 28.89 3.51
CA ASP A 156 -10.67 29.56 4.59
C ASP A 156 -11.53 30.70 4.03
N ALA A 157 -12.80 30.40 3.76
CA ALA A 157 -13.77 31.37 3.27
C ALA A 157 -14.00 32.56 4.22
N GLY A 158 -13.75 32.43 5.52
CA GLY A 158 -13.81 33.54 6.48
C GLY A 158 -12.67 34.53 6.25
N ARG A 159 -11.44 34.02 6.16
CA ARG A 159 -10.25 34.81 5.81
C ARG A 159 -10.39 35.43 4.42
N MET A 160 -10.81 34.65 3.42
CA MET A 160 -10.93 35.16 2.06
C MET A 160 -11.96 36.30 1.98
N ARG A 161 -13.12 36.20 2.63
CA ARG A 161 -14.09 37.31 2.70
C ARG A 161 -13.57 38.56 3.41
N ALA A 162 -12.58 38.45 4.31
CA ALA A 162 -11.98 39.59 5.01
C ALA A 162 -10.95 40.35 4.15
N HIS A 163 -10.57 39.81 2.99
CA HIS A 163 -9.68 40.45 2.03
C HIS A 163 -10.47 40.82 0.77
N ASP A 164 -10.32 42.05 0.28
CA ASP A 164 -10.88 42.47 -1.02
C ASP A 164 -9.99 42.02 -2.20
N ASP A 165 -10.52 42.10 -3.42
CA ASP A 165 -9.80 41.66 -4.63
C ASP A 165 -8.57 42.53 -4.94
N ARG A 166 -8.55 43.80 -4.49
CA ARG A 166 -7.41 44.68 -4.66
C ARG A 166 -6.25 44.26 -3.77
N TYR A 167 -6.53 43.89 -2.52
CA TYR A 167 -5.54 43.31 -1.62
C TYR A 167 -4.94 42.02 -2.18
N LEU A 168 -5.78 41.13 -2.73
CA LEU A 168 -5.33 39.89 -3.37
C LEU A 168 -4.50 40.16 -4.63
N PHE A 169 -4.88 41.15 -5.42
CA PHE A 169 -4.11 41.60 -6.58
C PHE A 169 -2.74 42.18 -6.15
N ASP A 170 -2.73 43.09 -5.17
CA ASP A 170 -1.53 43.79 -4.71
C ASP A 170 -0.53 42.84 -4.03
N ILE A 171 -0.99 41.85 -3.26
CA ILE A 171 -0.10 40.85 -2.64
C ILE A 171 0.50 39.87 -3.65
N ILE A 172 -0.21 39.53 -4.73
CA ILE A 172 0.34 38.73 -5.83
C ILE A 172 1.33 39.56 -6.65
N LYS A 173 0.99 40.82 -6.98
CA LYS A 173 1.82 41.68 -7.82
C LYS A 173 3.13 42.09 -7.14
N HIS A 174 3.04 42.60 -5.91
CA HIS A 174 4.16 43.21 -5.19
C HIS A 174 4.77 42.31 -4.12
N GLY A 175 4.16 41.15 -3.86
CA GLY A 175 4.54 40.25 -2.79
C GLY A 175 3.99 40.70 -1.43
N GLY A 176 4.27 39.90 -0.40
CA GLY A 176 3.75 40.17 0.94
C GLY A 176 4.58 41.18 1.75
N SER A 177 5.86 41.38 1.42
CA SER A 177 6.75 42.26 2.19
C SER A 177 6.25 43.71 2.30
N PRO A 178 5.81 44.39 1.21
CA PRO A 178 5.24 45.75 1.29
C PRO A 178 3.95 45.84 2.13
N LEU A 179 3.28 44.71 2.38
CA LEU A 179 2.03 44.60 3.13
C LEU A 179 2.24 44.03 4.55
N GLY A 180 3.48 44.03 5.05
CA GLY A 180 3.83 43.51 6.38
C GLY A 180 3.71 41.99 6.52
N LYS A 181 3.76 41.25 5.41
CA LYS A 181 3.67 39.78 5.35
C LYS A 181 4.87 39.19 4.58
N PRO A 182 6.11 39.31 5.08
CA PRO A 182 7.29 38.80 4.40
C PRO A 182 7.19 37.29 4.14
N GLY A 183 7.86 36.82 3.08
CA GLY A 183 7.89 35.43 2.65
C GLY A 183 7.21 35.19 1.31
N MET A 184 6.12 35.89 0.99
CA MET A 184 5.50 35.80 -0.35
C MET A 184 6.24 36.71 -1.36
N PRO A 185 6.82 36.17 -2.44
CA PRO A 185 7.47 36.97 -3.49
C PRO A 185 6.42 37.72 -4.34
N GLY A 186 6.86 38.78 -5.02
CA GLY A 186 6.02 39.52 -5.98
C GLY A 186 6.18 38.98 -7.40
N PHE A 187 5.06 38.80 -8.09
CA PHE A 187 5.00 38.21 -9.43
C PHE A 187 4.79 39.24 -10.56
N GLY A 188 4.69 40.53 -10.25
CA GLY A 188 4.41 41.60 -11.23
C GLY A 188 5.46 41.79 -12.34
N PHE A 189 6.65 41.20 -12.22
CA PHE A 189 7.65 41.15 -13.30
C PHE A 189 7.46 39.95 -14.26
N HIS A 190 6.66 38.96 -13.88
CA HIS A 190 6.44 37.71 -14.62
C HIS A 190 5.01 37.57 -15.17
N LEU A 191 4.04 38.31 -14.60
CA LEU A 191 2.62 38.21 -14.90
C LEU A 191 2.04 39.58 -15.27
N SER A 192 1.13 39.62 -16.26
CA SER A 192 0.38 40.83 -16.57
C SER A 192 -0.75 41.07 -15.56
N ASP A 193 -1.32 42.28 -15.57
CA ASP A 193 -2.44 42.63 -14.69
C ASP A 193 -3.72 41.84 -15.01
N GLU A 194 -3.86 41.32 -16.23
CA GLU A 194 -4.92 40.39 -16.62
C GLU A 194 -4.67 39.00 -16.02
N ASP A 195 -3.42 38.54 -16.02
CA ASP A 195 -3.02 37.26 -15.43
C ASP A 195 -3.18 37.24 -13.92
N ILE A 196 -2.81 38.34 -13.25
CA ILE A 196 -3.02 38.49 -11.80
C ILE A 196 -4.52 38.57 -11.48
N ARG A 197 -5.34 39.26 -12.29
CA ARG A 197 -6.81 39.23 -12.13
C ARG A 197 -7.40 37.84 -12.32
N ALA A 198 -6.91 37.07 -13.30
CA ALA A 198 -7.31 35.67 -13.50
C ALA A 198 -6.91 34.78 -12.31
N LEU A 199 -5.73 34.99 -11.73
CA LEU A 199 -5.29 34.33 -10.49
C LEU A 199 -6.20 34.67 -9.30
N VAL A 200 -6.55 35.95 -9.09
CA VAL A 200 -7.46 36.36 -8.00
C VAL A 200 -8.81 35.64 -8.12
N GLY A 201 -9.38 35.57 -9.33
CA GLY A 201 -10.62 34.82 -9.57
C GLY A 201 -10.52 33.33 -9.24
N TYR A 202 -9.41 32.67 -9.57
CA TYR A 202 -9.19 31.28 -9.20
C TYR A 202 -9.00 31.10 -7.69
N VAL A 203 -8.18 31.96 -7.06
CA VAL A 203 -7.92 31.95 -5.60
C VAL A 203 -9.21 32.14 -4.79
N ARG A 204 -10.18 32.92 -5.30
CA ARG A 204 -11.53 33.01 -4.71
C ARG A 204 -12.25 31.67 -4.71
N SER A 205 -12.28 30.97 -5.84
CA SER A 205 -13.01 29.70 -6.00
C SER A 205 -12.50 28.57 -5.08
N LEU A 206 -11.22 28.59 -4.67
CA LEU A 206 -10.66 27.66 -3.68
C LEU A 206 -11.42 27.69 -2.34
N SER A 207 -11.98 28.85 -1.97
CA SER A 207 -12.77 29.03 -0.74
C SER A 207 -14.26 28.71 -0.89
N GLU A 208 -14.73 28.56 -2.13
CA GLU A 208 -16.12 28.23 -2.48
C GLU A 208 -16.31 26.73 -2.76
N ALA A 209 -15.23 26.02 -3.10
CA ALA A 209 -15.21 24.58 -3.28
C ALA A 209 -15.77 23.86 -2.03
N PRO A 210 -16.67 22.87 -2.19
CA PRO A 210 -17.23 22.13 -1.05
C PRO A 210 -16.10 21.52 -0.21
N ARG A 211 -16.14 21.72 1.11
CA ARG A 211 -15.15 21.19 2.07
C ARG A 211 -15.06 19.65 1.95
N SER A 212 -14.14 19.17 1.13
CA SER A 212 -13.76 17.76 1.07
C SER A 212 -13.21 17.37 2.44
N ARG A 213 -13.99 16.60 3.19
CA ARG A 213 -13.50 15.97 4.41
C ARG A 213 -12.32 15.06 4.03
N PRO A 214 -11.21 15.06 4.79
CA PRO A 214 -10.18 14.05 4.60
C PRO A 214 -10.81 12.66 4.80
N ARG A 215 -10.40 11.72 3.93
CA ARG A 215 -10.62 10.28 4.13
C ARG A 215 -9.48 9.72 4.98
#